data_AF-A0A7C3FD53-F1
#
_entry.id   AF-A0A7C3FD53-F1
#
_cell.length_a   1.000
_cell.length_b   1.000
_cell.length_c   1.000
_cell.angle_alpha   90.00
_cell.angle_beta   90.00
_cell.angle_gamma   90.00
#
_symmetry.space_group_name_H-M   'P 1'
#
loop_
_entity.id
_entity.type
_entity.pdbx_description
1 polymer ?
#
loop_
_entity_poly.entity_id
_entity_poly.type
_entity_poly.pdbx_seq_one_letter_code
_entity_poly.pdbx_strand_id
1 'polypeptide(L)'
;MARWVRVRNQTRQGEMVVLARWCESHLCRLRGLTFRSKLPDGQGLLLVGQKDSISLAAIHMFGVFFSLGVVWIDSSLRVVGKTLARPLGIYRPEAAARYVLEGRPSILEGVHPGDWLEFVDEAQA
;
A
#
# COMPACT_ATOMS: atom_id res chain seq x y z
N MET A 1 0.90 9.88 17.26
CA MET A 1 -0.46 9.64 16.76
C MET A 1 -0.37 8.96 15.40
N ALA A 2 -1.35 8.15 15.01
CA ALA A 2 -1.33 7.50 13.70
C ALA A 2 -1.79 8.49 12.64
N ARG A 3 -0.92 8.84 11.68
CA ARG A 3 -1.28 9.64 10.51
C ARG A 3 -2.06 8.76 9.53
N TRP A 4 -3.14 9.30 8.97
CA TRP A 4 -3.98 8.62 7.99
C TRP A 4 -4.07 9.48 6.73
N VAL A 5 -4.05 8.82 5.57
CA VAL A 5 -4.14 9.47 4.27
C VAL A 5 -5.20 8.80 3.41
N ARG A 6 -5.99 9.60 2.71
CA ARG A 6 -6.87 9.14 1.65
C ARG A 6 -6.04 8.96 0.39
N VAL A 7 -6.00 7.74 -0.13
CA VAL A 7 -5.35 7.44 -1.40
C VAL A 7 -6.38 7.56 -2.51
N ARG A 8 -6.11 8.45 -3.47
CA ARG A 8 -6.99 8.71 -4.62
C ARG A 8 -6.26 8.42 -5.92
N ASN A 9 -6.97 7.91 -6.92
CA ASN A 9 -6.44 7.72 -8.25
C ASN A 9 -6.76 8.93 -9.13
N GLN A 10 -5.77 9.77 -9.40
CA GLN A 10 -5.92 11.00 -10.18
C GLN A 10 -6.21 10.71 -11.66
N THR A 11 -5.67 9.62 -12.21
CA THR A 11 -5.92 9.20 -13.59
C THR A 11 -7.38 8.77 -13.81
N ARG A 12 -8.03 8.25 -12.77
CA ARG A 12 -9.41 7.73 -12.82
C ARG A 12 -10.39 8.63 -12.09
N GLN A 13 -10.48 9.89 -12.50
CA GLN A 13 -11.44 10.87 -11.98
C GLN A 13 -11.32 11.14 -10.47
N GLY A 14 -10.16 10.88 -9.86
CA GLY A 14 -9.94 11.11 -8.44
C GLY A 14 -10.68 10.14 -7.52
N GLU A 15 -11.04 8.94 -8.01
CA GLU A 15 -11.73 7.90 -7.25
C GLU A 15 -10.92 7.52 -6.00
N MET A 16 -11.62 7.36 -4.88
CA MET A 16 -11.01 6.94 -3.63
C MET A 16 -10.67 5.46 -3.69
N VAL A 17 -9.38 5.13 -3.58
CA VAL A 17 -8.90 3.75 -3.57
C VAL A 17 -9.08 3.15 -2.18
N VAL A 18 -8.55 3.84 -1.16
CA VAL A 18 -8.55 3.36 0.23
C VAL A 18 -8.12 4.49 1.20
N LEU A 19 -8.59 4.41 2.44
CA LEU A 19 -8.04 5.18 3.55
C LEU A 19 -6.88 4.41 4.19
N ALA A 20 -5.64 4.88 4.00
CA ALA A 20 -4.45 4.16 4.45
C ALA A 20 -3.81 4.80 5.67
N ARG A 21 -3.40 3.98 6.63
CA ARG A 21 -2.54 4.43 7.73
C ARG A 21 -1.14 4.66 7.18
N TRP A 22 -0.59 5.84 7.40
CA TRP A 22 0.77 6.21 7.02
C TRP A 22 1.79 5.57 7.96
N CYS A 23 2.68 4.75 7.42
CA CYS A 23 3.69 4.02 8.18
C CYS A 23 5.10 4.22 7.65
N GLU A 24 5.78 5.19 8.24
CA GLU A 24 7.16 5.57 7.92
C GLU A 24 8.22 4.97 8.84
N SER A 25 7.85 4.61 10.07
CA SER A 25 8.82 4.05 11.02
C SER A 25 9.21 2.62 10.67
N HIS A 26 10.48 2.26 10.88
CA HIS A 26 10.99 0.90 10.62
C HIS A 26 10.17 -0.17 11.32
N LEU A 27 9.76 0.09 12.56
CA LEU A 27 8.94 -0.84 13.34
C LEU A 27 7.53 -1.01 12.75
N CYS A 28 6.91 0.06 12.22
CA CYS A 28 5.61 -0.09 11.56
C CYS A 28 5.76 -0.90 10.27
N ARG A 29 6.82 -0.65 9.49
CA ARG A 29 7.08 -1.37 8.23
C ARG A 29 7.37 -2.85 8.43
N LEU A 30 8.16 -3.19 9.45
CA LEU A 30 8.46 -4.59 9.81
C LEU A 30 7.22 -5.33 10.35
N ARG A 31 6.36 -4.63 11.12
CA ARG A 31 5.15 -5.24 11.68
C ARG A 31 4.04 -5.39 10.65
N GLY A 32 3.89 -4.43 9.74
CA GLY A 32 2.84 -4.42 8.72
C GLY A 32 1.46 -4.81 9.27
N LEU A 33 0.83 -5.76 8.59
CA LEU A 33 -0.42 -6.41 8.99
C LEU A 33 -0.23 -7.77 9.68
N THR A 34 0.99 -8.14 10.06
CA THR A 34 1.30 -9.41 10.72
C THR A 34 0.48 -9.56 12.01
N PHE A 35 -0.09 -10.75 12.21
CA PHE A 35 -0.94 -11.11 13.35
C PHE A 35 -2.25 -10.33 13.46
N ARG A 36 -2.70 -9.65 12.39
CA ARG A 36 -4.07 -9.13 12.32
C ARG A 36 -5.01 -10.21 11.78
N SER A 37 -6.20 -10.29 12.37
CA SER A 37 -7.24 -11.22 11.93
C SER A 37 -8.01 -10.73 10.71
N LYS A 38 -8.12 -9.41 10.53
CA LYS A 38 -8.79 -8.78 9.39
C LYS A 38 -8.30 -7.34 9.16
N LEU A 39 -8.51 -6.85 7.94
CA LEU A 39 -8.39 -5.44 7.59
C LEU A 39 -9.79 -4.83 7.45
N PRO A 40 -10.12 -3.74 8.17
CA PRO A 40 -11.42 -3.10 8.07
C PRO A 40 -11.76 -2.62 6.66
N ASP A 41 -13.05 -2.49 6.41
CA ASP A 41 -13.59 -2.01 5.14
C ASP A 41 -13.12 -0.60 4.80
N GLY A 42 -12.67 -0.42 3.55
CA GLY A 42 -12.13 0.85 3.07
C GLY A 42 -10.81 1.28 3.71
N GLN A 43 -10.19 0.47 4.57
CA GLN A 43 -8.92 0.79 5.23
C GLN A 43 -7.73 0.02 4.65
N GLY A 44 -6.56 0.62 4.76
CA GLY A 44 -5.29 0.08 4.28
C GLY A 44 -4.10 0.52 5.13
N LEU A 45 -2.91 0.10 4.69
CA LEU A 45 -1.64 0.48 5.26
C LEU A 45 -0.74 0.98 4.14
N LEU A 46 -0.13 2.15 4.32
CA LEU A 46 0.84 2.71 3.38
C LEU A 46 2.22 2.66 4.01
N LEU A 47 3.05 1.72 3.56
CA LEU A 47 4.42 1.57 4.00
C LEU A 47 5.31 2.55 3.22
N VAL A 48 6.06 3.39 3.92
CA VAL A 48 6.87 4.45 3.31
C VAL A 48 8.35 4.11 3.37
N GLY A 49 8.91 3.82 2.20
CA GLY A 49 10.33 3.64 1.97
C GLY A 49 11.12 4.94 2.07
N GLN A 50 12.41 4.81 2.39
CA GLN A 50 13.34 5.95 2.42
C GLN A 50 13.68 6.46 1.01
N LYS A 51 13.67 5.56 0.03
CA LYS A 51 13.98 5.82 -1.38
C LYS A 51 13.31 4.79 -2.27
N ASP A 52 13.26 5.08 -3.56
CA ASP A 52 12.78 4.16 -4.58
C ASP A 52 13.73 2.97 -4.66
N SER A 53 13.21 1.76 -4.43
CA SER A 53 14.02 0.55 -4.42
C SER A 53 13.15 -0.69 -4.55
N ILE A 54 13.59 -1.64 -5.38
CA ILE A 54 12.91 -2.94 -5.53
C ILE A 54 13.02 -3.76 -4.24
N SER A 55 14.22 -3.83 -3.65
CA SER A 55 14.46 -4.66 -2.46
C SER A 55 13.82 -4.08 -1.20
N LEU A 56 13.84 -2.75 -1.02
CA LEU A 56 13.20 -2.12 0.16
C LEU A 56 11.68 -2.08 0.06
N ALA A 57 11.11 -2.24 -1.14
CA ALA A 57 9.67 -2.32 -1.38
C ALA A 57 9.14 -3.76 -1.48
N ALA A 58 10.02 -4.76 -1.31
CA ALA A 58 9.58 -6.14 -1.18
C ALA A 58 8.79 -6.33 0.13
N ILE A 59 7.78 -7.19 0.07
CA ILE A 59 6.93 -7.53 1.21
C ILE A 59 6.94 -9.03 1.46
N HIS A 60 6.67 -9.40 2.71
CA HIS A 60 6.43 -10.78 3.11
C HIS A 60 5.00 -10.93 3.62
N MET A 61 4.43 -12.10 3.37
CA MET A 61 3.12 -12.50 3.92
C MET A 61 3.27 -13.48 5.09
N PHE A 62 4.46 -13.62 5.66
CA PHE A 62 4.67 -14.41 6.88
C PHE A 62 3.88 -13.79 8.05
N GLY A 63 3.02 -14.61 8.67
CA GLY A 63 2.12 -14.20 9.75
C GLY A 63 0.94 -13.32 9.31
N VAL A 64 0.66 -13.22 8.01
CA VAL A 64 -0.56 -12.64 7.45
C VAL A 64 -1.43 -13.79 6.94
N PHE A 65 -2.60 -14.01 7.56
CA PHE A 65 -3.45 -15.18 7.32
C PHE A 65 -4.54 -14.97 6.26
N PHE A 66 -4.52 -13.83 5.56
CA PHE A 66 -5.51 -13.47 4.54
C PHE A 66 -4.82 -12.82 3.34
N SER A 67 -5.49 -12.82 2.18
CA SER A 67 -4.95 -12.22 0.96
C SER A 67 -5.03 -10.69 1.01
N LEU A 68 -4.02 -10.03 0.46
CA LEU A 68 -3.93 -8.58 0.37
C LEU A 68 -3.82 -8.13 -1.10
N GLY A 69 -4.47 -7.02 -1.40
CA GLY A 69 -4.12 -6.22 -2.58
C GLY A 69 -2.89 -5.40 -2.24
N VAL A 70 -1.85 -5.51 -3.06
CA VAL A 70 -0.59 -4.80 -2.86
C VAL A 70 -0.29 -3.98 -4.10
N VAL A 71 -0.02 -2.69 -3.89
CA VAL A 71 0.25 -1.73 -4.96
C VAL A 71 1.58 -1.04 -4.65
N TRP A 72 2.49 -1.07 -5.60
CA TRP A 72 3.79 -0.42 -5.50
C TRP A 72 3.78 0.90 -6.24
N ILE A 73 4.27 1.95 -5.59
CA ILE A 73 4.19 3.33 -6.06
C ILE A 73 5.56 3.97 -5.92
N ASP A 74 6.04 4.67 -6.94
CA ASP A 74 7.33 5.37 -6.93
C ASP A 74 7.28 6.73 -6.19
N SER A 75 8.42 7.41 -6.09
CA SER A 75 8.50 8.74 -5.48
C SER A 75 7.71 9.83 -6.22
N SER A 76 7.39 9.62 -7.50
CA SER A 76 6.57 10.51 -8.32
C SER A 76 5.06 10.21 -8.19
N LEU A 77 4.70 9.36 -7.23
CA LEU A 77 3.33 8.91 -6.96
C LEU A 77 2.71 8.11 -8.12
N ARG A 78 3.54 7.51 -8.98
CA ARG A 78 3.07 6.67 -10.07
C ARG A 78 3.05 5.21 -9.65
N VAL A 79 1.98 4.50 -10.00
CA VAL A 79 1.86 3.06 -9.77
C VAL A 79 2.84 2.33 -10.69
N VAL A 80 3.80 1.62 -10.12
CA VAL A 80 4.80 0.85 -10.86
C VAL A 80 4.45 -0.65 -10.94
N GLY A 81 3.51 -1.11 -10.12
CA GLY A 81 3.05 -2.49 -10.15
C GLY A 81 1.93 -2.74 -9.15
N LYS A 82 1.24 -3.87 -9.32
CA LYS A 82 0.23 -4.35 -8.38
C LYS A 82 0.21 -5.88 -8.35
N THR A 83 -0.15 -6.47 -7.23
CA THR A 83 -0.31 -7.93 -7.11
C THR A 83 -1.34 -8.33 -6.06
N LEU A 84 -1.88 -9.54 -6.21
CA LEU A 84 -2.63 -10.22 -5.16
C LEU A 84 -1.64 -11.03 -4.32
N ALA A 85 -1.31 -10.52 -3.14
CA ALA A 85 -0.43 -11.20 -2.20
C ALA A 85 -1.22 -12.24 -1.39
N ARG A 86 -0.77 -13.50 -1.41
CA ARG A 86 -1.38 -14.63 -0.69
C ARG A 86 -0.55 -14.98 0.55
N PRO A 87 -1.15 -15.61 1.58
CA PRO A 87 -0.44 -16.02 2.79
C PRO A 87 0.86 -16.78 2.50
N LEU A 88 1.89 -16.55 3.31
CA LEU A 88 3.23 -17.17 3.22
C LEU A 88 4.04 -16.86 1.95
N GLY A 89 3.55 -16.01 1.05
CA GLY A 89 4.29 -15.54 -0.12
C GLY A 89 5.30 -14.42 0.19
N ILE A 90 6.24 -14.23 -0.74
CA ILE A 90 7.15 -13.08 -0.79
C ILE A 90 6.93 -12.41 -2.14
N TYR A 91 6.73 -11.09 -2.14
CA TYR A 91 6.42 -10.33 -3.34
C TYR A 91 7.34 -9.12 -3.46
N ARG A 92 7.71 -8.78 -4.69
CA ARG A 92 8.55 -7.62 -5.02
C ARG A 92 8.04 -6.94 -6.29
N PRO A 93 8.20 -5.62 -6.44
CA PRO A 93 7.87 -4.95 -7.69
C PRO A 93 8.93 -5.25 -8.76
N GLU A 94 8.54 -5.09 -10.02
CA GLU A 94 9.47 -5.16 -11.16
C GLU A 94 10.30 -3.88 -11.33
N ALA A 95 9.74 -2.74 -10.91
CA ALA A 95 10.39 -1.44 -10.92
C ALA A 95 10.53 -0.84 -9.51
N ALA A 96 11.42 0.14 -9.36
CA ALA A 96 11.69 0.75 -8.07
C ALA A 96 10.45 1.45 -7.53
N ALA A 97 10.12 1.18 -6.27
CA ALA A 97 8.98 1.78 -5.57
C ALA A 97 9.44 2.35 -4.24
N ARG A 98 8.78 3.42 -3.80
CA ARG A 98 8.98 4.03 -2.49
C ARG A 98 7.84 3.73 -1.56
N TYR A 99 6.61 3.67 -2.06
CA TYR A 99 5.44 3.38 -1.24
C TYR A 99 4.89 2.00 -1.59
N VAL A 100 4.49 1.27 -0.56
CA VAL A 100 3.75 0.01 -0.70
C VAL A 100 2.40 0.19 -0.03
N LEU A 101 1.35 0.20 -0.83
CA LEU A 101 -0.01 0.25 -0.35
C LEU A 101 -0.54 -1.16 -0.20
N GLU A 102 -0.89 -1.52 1.02
CA GLU A 102 -1.52 -2.78 1.39
C GLU A 102 -2.98 -2.53 1.73
N GLY A 103 -3.88 -3.26 1.09
CA GLY A 103 -5.30 -3.18 1.33
C GLY A 103 -5.97 -4.51 1.10
N ARG A 104 -7.30 -4.51 1.09
CA ARG A 104 -8.04 -5.68 0.62
C ARG A 104 -7.82 -5.90 -0.87
N PRO A 105 -7.98 -7.14 -1.37
CA PRO A 105 -7.84 -7.44 -2.80
C PRO A 105 -8.60 -6.50 -3.74
N SER A 106 -9.75 -5.97 -3.31
CA SER A 106 -10.57 -5.02 -4.06
C SER A 106 -9.84 -3.72 -4.45
N ILE A 107 -8.79 -3.29 -3.73
CA ILE A 107 -8.05 -2.07 -4.12
C ILE A 107 -7.38 -2.22 -5.49
N LEU A 108 -7.13 -3.45 -5.94
CA LEU A 108 -6.48 -3.74 -7.21
C LEU A 108 -7.36 -3.40 -8.41
N GLU A 109 -8.67 -3.27 -8.23
CA GLU A 109 -9.63 -2.90 -9.28
C GLU A 109 -9.58 -1.39 -9.57
N GLY A 110 -9.31 -0.58 -8.54
CA GLY A 110 -9.25 0.89 -8.62
C GLY A 110 -7.93 1.47 -9.11
N VAL A 111 -6.91 0.65 -9.37
CA VAL A 111 -5.56 1.12 -9.77
C VAL A 111 -4.95 0.26 -10.87
N HIS A 112 -4.17 0.85 -11.76
CA HIS A 112 -3.40 0.17 -12.79
C HIS A 112 -1.95 0.66 -12.82
N PRO A 113 -0.97 -0.19 -13.19
CA PRO A 113 0.38 0.27 -13.48
C PRO A 113 0.36 1.41 -14.49
N GLY A 114 1.02 2.51 -14.16
CA GLY A 114 1.03 3.74 -14.93
C GLY A 114 0.14 4.86 -14.37
N ASP A 115 -0.85 4.55 -13.52
CA ASP A 115 -1.72 5.55 -12.89
C ASP A 115 -0.96 6.45 -11.93
N TRP A 116 -1.43 7.69 -11.76
CA TRP A 116 -0.96 8.62 -10.73
C TRP A 116 -1.89 8.60 -9.54
N LEU A 117 -1.32 8.47 -8.35
CA LEU A 117 -2.04 8.53 -7.10
C LEU A 117 -1.78 9.86 -6.38
N GLU A 118 -2.71 10.22 -5.50
CA GLU A 118 -2.57 11.34 -4.58
C GLU A 118 -2.81 10.84 -3.15
N PHE A 119 -2.01 11.35 -2.21
CA PHE A 119 -2.19 11.12 -0.78
C PHE A 119 -2.67 12.41 -0.12
N VAL A 120 -3.94 12.43 0.30
CA VAL A 120 -4.53 13.57 0.99
C VAL A 120 -4.60 13.26 2.48
N ASP A 121 -3.99 14.07 3.33
CA ASP A 121 -4.09 13.90 4.77
C ASP A 121 -5.56 13.92 5.22
N GLU A 122 -5.95 12.92 6.00
CA GLU A 122 -7.23 12.95 6.66
C GLU A 122 -7.12 13.88 7.87
N ALA A 123 -7.74 15.06 7.76
CA ALA A 123 -7.87 15.97 8.88
C ALA A 123 -8.55 15.21 10.03
N GLN A 124 -7.86 15.14 11.17
CA GLN A 124 -8.42 14.62 12.42
C GLN A 124 -9.59 15.54 12.80
N ALA A 125 -10.82 15.05 12.64
CA ALA A 125 -11.99 15.68 13.22
C ALA A 125 -11.96 15.55 14.75
#